data_AF-X0ZTA7-F1
#
_entry.id   AF-X0ZTA7-F1
#
_cell.length_a   1.000
_cell.length_b   1.000
_cell.length_c   1.000
_cell.angle_alpha   90.00
_cell.angle_beta   90.00
_cell.angle_gamma   90.00
#
_symmetry.space_group_name_H-M   'P 1'
#
loop_
_entity.id
_entity.type
_entity.pdbx_description
1 polymer ?
#
loop_
_entity_poly.entity_id
_entity_poly.type
_entity_poly.pdbx_seq_one_letter_code
_entity_poly.pdbx_strand_id
1 'polypeptide(L)'
;MKSLIITVAPNGAEVTKKDNPNLPITPEEVAEEAYNCYKAGASIIHLHARDKDGNPTQDPEIYNEMIKLIKERCNIIIQISTGGAISMSSEERRAPLN
;
A
#
# COMPACT_ATOMS: atom_id res chain seq x y z
N MET A 1 0.31 30.30 5.77
CA MET A 1 -0.47 29.07 6.03
C MET A 1 0.46 28.02 6.61
N LYS A 2 -0.02 27.17 7.53
CA LYS A 2 0.75 26.01 8.01
C LYS A 2 0.58 24.86 7.02
N SER A 3 1.64 24.09 6.77
CA SER A 3 1.55 22.89 5.95
C SER A 3 0.68 21.83 6.64
N LEU A 4 -0.11 21.09 5.86
CA LEU A 4 -0.93 19.97 6.31
C LEU A 4 -0.40 18.69 5.64
N ILE A 5 -0.18 17.64 6.43
CA ILE A 5 0.21 16.32 5.92
C ILE A 5 -1.05 15.49 5.77
N ILE A 6 -1.27 14.96 4.56
CA ILE A 6 -2.35 14.02 4.26
C ILE A 6 -1.72 12.66 4.00
N THR A 7 -2.16 11.66 4.76
CA THR A 7 -1.81 10.24 4.54
C THR A 7 -3.01 9.54 3.95
N VAL A 8 -2.80 8.76 2.89
CA VAL A 8 -3.84 7.91 2.30
C VAL A 8 -3.48 6.44 2.53
N ALA A 9 -4.43 5.66 3.03
CA ALA A 9 -4.34 4.19 3.11
C ALA A 9 -5.33 3.63 2.07
N PRO A 10 -4.86 3.26 0.86
CA PRO A 10 -5.74 3.04 -0.28
C PRO A 10 -6.47 1.69 -0.23
N ASN A 11 -5.98 0.71 0.56
CA ASN A 11 -6.57 -0.62 0.64
C ASN A 11 -6.71 -1.18 2.06
N GLY A 12 -5.61 -1.47 2.75
CA GLY A 12 -5.60 -2.23 4.01
C GLY A 12 -5.73 -3.75 3.80
N ALA A 13 -5.90 -4.50 4.90
CA ALA A 13 -5.91 -5.97 4.92
C ALA A 13 -7.32 -6.61 4.91
N GLU A 14 -8.37 -5.88 5.27
CA GLU A 14 -9.70 -6.44 5.55
C GLU A 14 -10.70 -6.27 4.39
N VAL A 15 -10.81 -5.06 3.83
CA VAL A 15 -11.77 -4.74 2.76
C VAL A 15 -11.46 -5.54 1.50
N THR A 16 -12.48 -6.02 0.80
CA THR A 16 -12.31 -6.80 -0.44
C THR A 16 -12.93 -6.09 -1.66
N LYS A 17 -12.61 -6.55 -2.88
CA LYS A 17 -13.24 -6.03 -4.12
C LYS A 17 -14.76 -6.26 -4.17
N LYS A 18 -15.29 -7.19 -3.36
CA LYS A 18 -16.74 -7.37 -3.20
C LYS A 18 -17.38 -6.19 -2.47
N ASP A 19 -16.68 -5.63 -1.49
CA ASP A 19 -17.15 -4.48 -0.71
C ASP A 19 -16.92 -3.17 -1.46
N ASN A 20 -15.80 -3.06 -2.17
CA ASN A 20 -15.47 -1.93 -3.03
C ASN A 20 -14.76 -2.39 -4.31
N PRO A 21 -15.43 -2.38 -5.48
CA PRO A 21 -14.82 -2.78 -6.75
C PRO A 21 -13.58 -1.96 -7.16
N ASN A 22 -13.43 -0.74 -6.62
CA ASN A 22 -12.29 0.13 -6.90
C ASN A 22 -11.09 -0.09 -5.96
N LEU A 23 -11.14 -1.09 -5.08
CA LEU A 23 -10.04 -1.40 -4.18
C LEU A 23 -8.78 -1.81 -4.98
N PRO A 24 -7.65 -1.10 -4.86
CA PRO A 24 -6.42 -1.47 -5.56
C PRO A 24 -5.79 -2.71 -4.90
N ILE A 25 -5.53 -3.74 -5.71
CA ILE A 25 -4.98 -5.03 -5.28
C ILE A 25 -3.60 -5.26 -5.90
N THR A 26 -3.46 -5.13 -7.22
CA THR A 26 -2.17 -5.44 -7.88
C THR A 26 -1.14 -4.33 -7.65
N PRO A 27 0.16 -4.61 -7.79
CA PRO A 27 1.19 -3.58 -7.67
C PRO A 27 0.99 -2.39 -8.61
N GLU A 28 0.51 -2.63 -9.84
CA GLU A 28 0.20 -1.59 -10.81
C GLU A 28 -1.02 -0.75 -10.39
N GLU A 29 -2.09 -1.39 -9.92
CA GLU A 29 -3.27 -0.70 -9.40
C GLU A 29 -2.89 0.19 -8.21
N VAL A 30 -2.07 -0.32 -7.29
CA VAL A 30 -1.60 0.42 -6.12
C VAL A 30 -0.68 1.58 -6.51
N ALA A 31 0.21 1.37 -7.48
CA ALA A 31 1.10 2.44 -7.96
C ALA A 31 0.36 3.56 -8.69
N GLU A 32 -0.66 3.21 -9.48
CA GLU A 32 -1.55 4.18 -10.12
C GLU A 32 -2.35 4.97 -9.08
N GLU A 33 -2.92 4.29 -8.08
CA GLU A 33 -3.67 4.96 -7.01
C GLU A 33 -2.78 5.88 -6.16
N ALA A 34 -1.57 5.43 -5.81
CA ALA A 34 -0.60 6.26 -5.10
C ALA A 34 -0.23 7.53 -5.90
N TYR A 35 -0.07 7.41 -7.22
CA TYR A 35 0.20 8.55 -8.10
C TYR A 35 -0.97 9.53 -8.15
N ASN A 36 -2.21 9.02 -8.22
CA ASN A 36 -3.41 9.85 -8.21
C ASN A 36 -3.62 10.55 -6.86
N CYS A 37 -3.39 9.85 -5.75
CA CYS A 37 -3.36 10.44 -4.41
C CYS A 37 -2.31 11.55 -4.28
N TYR A 38 -1.09 11.31 -4.78
CA TYR A 38 -0.02 12.30 -4.79
C TYR A 38 -0.43 13.57 -5.55
N LYS A 39 -0.97 13.41 -6.77
CA LYS A 39 -1.50 14.53 -7.57
C LYS A 39 -2.61 15.30 -6.86
N ALA A 40 -3.41 14.62 -6.03
CA ALA A 40 -4.47 15.23 -5.24
C ALA A 40 -3.97 15.92 -3.95
N GLY A 41 -2.68 15.80 -3.61
CA GLY A 41 -2.05 16.47 -2.46
C GLY A 41 -1.68 15.55 -1.30
N ALA A 42 -1.76 14.22 -1.46
CA ALA A 42 -1.27 13.29 -0.44
C ALA A 42 0.26 13.42 -0.30
N SER A 43 0.72 13.46 0.95
CA SER A 43 2.14 13.50 1.28
C SER A 43 2.70 12.11 1.56
N ILE A 44 1.85 11.19 2.04
CA ILE A 44 2.21 9.84 2.46
C ILE A 44 1.20 8.85 1.89
N ILE A 45 1.67 7.70 1.39
CA ILE A 45 0.86 6.52 1.10
C ILE A 45 1.19 5.43 2.12
N HIS A 46 0.17 4.94 2.82
CA HIS A 46 0.27 3.82 3.76
C HIS A 46 -0.05 2.51 3.03
N LEU A 47 0.94 1.63 2.86
CA LEU A 47 0.86 0.45 2.01
C LEU A 47 0.57 -0.84 2.77
N HIS A 48 -0.40 -1.59 2.25
CA HIS A 48 -0.57 -3.01 2.45
C HIS A 48 -0.43 -3.73 1.11
N ALA A 49 0.13 -4.95 1.11
CA ALA A 49 0.18 -5.82 -0.05
C ALA A 49 -0.98 -6.82 -0.05
N ARG A 50 -1.39 -7.23 -1.26
CA ARG A 50 -2.31 -8.33 -1.50
C ARG A 50 -1.67 -9.34 -2.45
N ASP A 51 -2.01 -10.62 -2.30
CA ASP A 51 -1.65 -11.65 -3.27
C ASP A 51 -2.56 -11.59 -4.51
N LYS A 52 -2.27 -12.45 -5.50
CA LYS A 52 -3.05 -12.56 -6.75
C LYS A 52 -4.53 -12.91 -6.54
N ASP A 53 -4.86 -13.53 -5.41
CA ASP A 53 -6.21 -13.96 -5.05
C ASP A 53 -6.93 -12.89 -4.19
N GLY A 54 -6.24 -11.77 -3.88
CA GLY A 54 -6.75 -10.65 -3.11
C GLY A 54 -6.60 -10.80 -1.59
N ASN A 55 -5.92 -11.85 -1.11
CA ASN A 55 -5.67 -12.04 0.32
C ASN A 55 -4.55 -11.12 0.81
N PRO A 56 -4.58 -10.67 2.07
CA PRO A 56 -3.47 -9.91 2.64
C PRO A 56 -2.19 -10.73 2.68
N THR A 57 -1.07 -10.11 2.30
CA THR A 57 0.26 -10.74 2.30
C THR A 57 1.30 -9.81 2.89
N GLN A 58 2.37 -10.38 3.44
CA GLN A 58 3.59 -9.66 3.85
C GLN A 58 4.81 -10.10 3.05
N ASP A 59 4.59 -10.59 1.83
CA ASP A 59 5.64 -10.97 0.89
C ASP A 59 6.51 -9.75 0.50
N PRO A 60 7.82 -9.76 0.84
CA PRO A 60 8.73 -8.65 0.53
C PRO A 60 8.82 -8.33 -0.96
N GLU A 61 8.68 -9.33 -1.84
CA GLU A 61 8.81 -9.12 -3.29
C GLU A 61 7.65 -8.27 -3.83
N ILE A 62 6.43 -8.52 -3.35
CA ILE A 62 5.26 -7.72 -3.74
C ILE A 62 5.40 -6.28 -3.24
N TYR A 63 5.93 -6.07 -2.03
CA TYR A 63 6.24 -4.72 -1.54
C TYR A 63 7.32 -4.04 -2.38
N ASN A 64 8.39 -4.74 -2.73
CA ASN A 64 9.48 -4.20 -3.54
C ASN A 64 8.97 -3.77 -4.93
N GLU A 65 8.10 -4.56 -5.55
CA GLU A 65 7.46 -4.22 -6.82
C GLU A 65 6.59 -2.96 -6.71
N MET A 66 5.69 -2.89 -5.71
CA MET A 66 4.89 -1.70 -5.44
C MET A 66 5.76 -0.45 -5.23
N ILE A 67 6.79 -0.56 -4.37
CA ILE A 67 7.68 0.56 -4.04
C ILE A 67 8.40 1.06 -5.29
N LYS A 68 8.92 0.14 -6.12
CA LYS A 68 9.57 0.47 -7.38
C LYS A 68 8.62 1.25 -8.30
N LEU A 69 7.44 0.71 -8.56
CA LEU A 69 6.46 1.32 -9.48
C LEU A 69 5.96 2.69 -8.97
N ILE A 70 5.78 2.86 -7.66
CA ILE A 70 5.39 4.15 -7.07
C ILE A 70 6.51 5.18 -7.26
N LYS A 71 7.76 4.81 -6.98
CA LYS A 71 8.93 5.70 -7.09
C LYS A 71 9.22 6.12 -8.53
N GLU A 72 8.89 5.27 -9.52
CA GLU A 72 8.98 5.63 -10.94
C GLU A 72 7.98 6.73 -11.34
N ARG A 73 6.89 6.91 -10.57
CA ARG A 73 5.77 7.82 -10.91
C ARG A 73 5.77 9.11 -10.11
N CYS A 74 6.13 9.07 -8.82
CA CYS A 74 6.10 10.25 -7.96
C CYS A 74 7.02 10.17 -6.75
N ASN A 75 7.20 11.31 -6.08
CA ASN A 75 8.01 11.48 -4.88
C ASN A 75 7.15 11.51 -3.60
N ILE A 76 6.16 10.61 -3.49
CA ILE A 76 5.35 10.44 -2.27
C ILE A 76 6.14 9.65 -1.22
N ILE A 77 5.95 9.97 0.07
CA ILE A 77 6.53 9.14 1.14
C ILE A 77 5.78 7.82 1.20
N ILE A 78 6.52 6.71 1.15
CA ILE A 78 5.98 5.37 1.23
C ILE A 78 6.14 4.84 2.66
N GLN A 79 5.03 4.54 3.32
CA GLN A 79 4.99 3.95 4.65
C GLN A 79 4.42 2.53 4.57
N ILE A 80 5.27 1.52 4.70
CA ILE A 80 4.83 0.12 4.70
C ILE A 80 4.21 -0.28 6.05
N SER A 81 3.19 -1.13 6.00
CA SER A 81 2.53 -1.66 7.19
C SER A 81 3.33 -2.81 7.82
N THR A 82 3.68 -2.66 9.09
CA THR A 82 4.12 -3.78 9.96
C THR A 82 2.97 -4.34 10.79
N GLY A 83 1.74 -3.95 10.47
CA GLY A 83 0.51 -4.53 11.00
C GLY A 83 0.13 -5.81 10.26
N GLY A 84 0.15 -5.78 8.92
CA GLY A 84 -0.32 -6.89 8.10
C GLY A 84 -1.81 -7.20 8.37
N ALA A 85 -2.18 -8.47 8.27
CA ALA A 85 -3.47 -8.97 8.76
C ALA A 85 -3.37 -9.40 10.23
N ILE A 86 -4.51 -9.40 10.93
CA ILE A 86 -4.58 -9.77 12.36
C ILE A 86 -4.12 -11.20 12.66
N SER A 87 -4.14 -12.09 11.66
CA SER A 87 -3.75 -13.50 11.78
C SER A 87 -2.25 -13.74 11.63
N MET A 88 -1.48 -12.74 11.19
CA MET A 88 -0.06 -12.89 10.89
C MET A 88 0.80 -12.81 12.16
N SER A 89 1.85 -13.62 12.19
CA SER A 89 2.88 -13.59 13.23
C SER A 89 3.73 -12.32 13.16
N SER A 90 4.44 -12.03 14.26
CA SER A 90 5.41 -10.93 14.31
C SER A 90 6.60 -11.09 13.35
N GLU A 91 6.89 -12.31 12.91
CA GLU A 91 7.95 -12.58 11.93
C GLU A 91 7.48 -12.19 10.52
N GLU A 92 6.32 -12.73 10.10
CA GLU A 92 5.69 -12.36 8.82
C GLU A 92 5.49 -10.85 8.71
N ARG A 93 4.99 -10.21 9.77
CA ARG A 93 4.72 -8.77 9.79
C ARG A 93 5.95 -7.88 9.64
N ARG A 94 7.14 -8.39 9.91
CA ARG A 94 8.42 -7.65 9.75
C ARG A 94 9.16 -8.02 8.49
N ALA A 95 8.74 -9.06 7.76
CA ALA A 95 9.40 -9.51 6.55
C ALA A 95 9.62 -8.37 5.52
N PRO A 96 8.69 -7.42 5.29
CA PRO A 96 8.90 -6.33 4.32
C PRO A 96 9.97 -5.30 4.70
N LEU A 97 10.59 -5.40 5.88
CA LEU A 97 11.65 -4.48 6.31
C LEU A 97 13.06 -4.93 5.91
N ASN A 98 13.22 -6.20 5.51
CA ASN A 98 14.51 -6.80 5.18
C ASN A 98 14.77 -6.74 3.68
#